data_AF-A0A0F4YDW3-F1
#
_entry.id   AF-A0A0F4YDW3-F1
#
_cell.length_a   1.000
_cell.length_b   1.000
_cell.length_c   1.000
_cell.angle_alpha   90.00
_cell.angle_beta   90.00
_cell.angle_gamma   90.00
#
_symmetry.space_group_name_H-M   'P 1'
#
loop_
_entity.id
_entity.type
_entity.pdbx_description
1 polymer ?
#
loop_
_entity_poly.entity_id
_entity_poly.type
_entity_poly.pdbx_seq_one_letter_code
_entity_poly.pdbx_strand_id
1 'polypeptide(L)'
;MDLTSTVGSSGSNASTYGMDVLGYDVVDCDGRPPEELINAVISAGKAIYDLAPSDQVFSISIGGNIECDKFLSHGVNMVDIVQKGTRVAYKYKVQQGPRIVRLVRSQLGRVHPKSDRAVSVFKVLKRTPGQGKVKFKIYPYGLSKSEIQPNTRPAATVDLEEHQLLCVLGGVCVEIVSSGDETLVWDGFSALPMGEDVLLDDTLDFTTPDRWNRV
;
A
#
# COMPACT_ATOMS: atom_id res chain seq x y z
N MET A 1 13.77 -33.35 -38.07
CA MET A 1 12.52 -32.61 -37.79
C MET A 1 12.50 -32.37 -36.30
N ASP A 2 12.80 -31.12 -35.92
CA ASP A 2 12.72 -30.61 -34.56
C ASP A 2 11.29 -30.64 -34.04
N LEU A 3 11.11 -31.08 -32.80
CA LEU A 3 9.92 -30.83 -31.99
C LEU A 3 10.38 -30.24 -30.66
N THR A 4 10.63 -28.93 -30.70
CA THR A 4 10.69 -28.07 -29.53
C THR A 4 9.29 -27.52 -29.22
N SER A 5 9.11 -27.11 -27.96
CA SER A 5 7.89 -26.57 -27.33
C SER A 5 6.89 -27.67 -26.90
N THR A 6 6.38 -27.68 -25.67
CA THR A 6 5.77 -26.53 -24.99
C THR A 6 6.14 -26.47 -23.51
N VAL A 7 6.67 -25.32 -23.11
CA VAL A 7 6.87 -24.89 -21.72
C VAL A 7 5.51 -24.81 -21.04
N GLY A 8 5.36 -25.48 -19.90
CA GLY A 8 4.20 -25.36 -19.04
C GLY A 8 4.08 -23.93 -18.51
N SER A 9 3.12 -23.18 -19.05
CA SER A 9 2.62 -21.96 -18.44
C SER A 9 2.00 -22.34 -17.10
N SER A 10 2.71 -22.05 -16.01
CA SER A 10 2.18 -22.13 -14.66
C SER A 10 1.25 -20.93 -14.45
N GLY A 11 0.04 -21.02 -15.00
CA GLY A 11 -1.06 -20.12 -14.67
C GLY A 11 -1.44 -20.35 -13.21
N SER A 12 -0.98 -19.46 -12.34
CA SER A 12 -1.31 -19.49 -10.91
C SER A 12 -2.75 -19.02 -10.69
N ASN A 13 -3.69 -19.97 -10.71
CA ASN A 13 -5.05 -19.83 -10.20
C ASN A 13 -5.12 -19.62 -8.66
N ALA A 14 -4.08 -19.06 -8.04
CA ALA A 14 -3.95 -18.89 -6.60
C ALA A 14 -4.22 -17.45 -6.10
N SER A 15 -4.54 -16.49 -6.95
CA SER A 15 -4.53 -15.05 -6.59
C SER A 15 -5.88 -14.42 -6.22
N THR A 16 -6.99 -15.17 -6.13
CA THR A 16 -8.31 -14.60 -5.74
C THR A 16 -8.65 -14.82 -4.27
N TYR A 17 -8.12 -15.88 -3.65
CA TYR A 17 -8.44 -16.22 -2.26
C TYR A 17 -8.00 -15.15 -1.26
N GLY A 18 -6.79 -14.60 -1.40
CA GLY A 18 -6.26 -13.59 -0.48
C GLY A 18 -7.17 -12.37 -0.37
N MET A 19 -7.42 -11.69 -1.49
CA MET A 19 -8.26 -10.50 -1.51
C MET A 19 -9.72 -10.80 -1.15
N ASP A 20 -10.32 -11.88 -1.68
CA ASP A 20 -11.75 -12.14 -1.47
C ASP A 20 -12.10 -12.65 -0.06
N VAL A 21 -11.17 -13.35 0.61
CA VAL A 21 -11.42 -13.97 1.92
C VAL A 21 -10.73 -13.22 3.06
N LEU A 22 -9.47 -12.83 2.87
CA LEU A 22 -8.67 -12.20 3.91
C LEU A 22 -8.68 -10.67 3.83
N GLY A 23 -9.10 -10.13 2.68
CA GLY A 23 -9.09 -8.70 2.41
C GLY A 23 -7.70 -8.12 2.14
N TYR A 24 -6.70 -8.96 1.91
CA TYR A 24 -5.36 -8.53 1.54
C TYR A 24 -4.65 -9.59 0.68
N ASP A 25 -3.62 -9.17 -0.04
CA ASP A 25 -2.73 -10.06 -0.77
C ASP A 25 -1.29 -9.52 -0.75
N VAL A 26 -0.32 -10.42 -0.75
CA VAL A 26 1.11 -10.08 -0.88
C VAL A 26 1.56 -10.59 -2.23
N VAL A 27 1.92 -9.66 -3.10
CA VAL A 27 2.32 -9.95 -4.48
C VAL A 27 3.83 -9.86 -4.59
N ASP A 28 4.47 -10.96 -4.97
CA ASP A 28 5.87 -10.95 -5.37
C ASP A 28 6.00 -10.25 -6.73
N CYS A 29 6.87 -9.25 -6.80
CA CYS A 29 7.25 -8.56 -8.02
C CYS A 29 8.38 -9.31 -8.72
N ASP A 30 8.49 -9.13 -10.04
CA ASP A 30 9.61 -9.60 -10.86
C ASP A 30 10.92 -8.85 -10.52
N GLY A 31 11.45 -9.09 -9.33
CA GLY A 31 12.69 -8.52 -8.83
C GLY A 31 12.55 -7.20 -8.06
N ARG A 32 13.70 -6.73 -7.58
CA ARG A 32 13.84 -5.43 -6.92
C ARG A 32 13.80 -4.32 -7.97
N PRO A 33 13.10 -3.20 -7.72
CA PRO A 33 13.18 -2.02 -8.58
C PRO A 33 14.63 -1.59 -8.86
N PRO A 34 14.95 -1.13 -10.09
CA PRO A 34 16.27 -0.63 -10.42
C PRO A 34 16.70 0.50 -9.49
N GLU A 35 18.00 0.58 -9.20
CA GLU A 35 18.54 1.59 -8.28
C GLU A 35 18.26 3.02 -8.75
N GLU A 36 18.30 3.28 -10.06
CA GLU A 36 17.92 4.58 -10.65
C GLU A 36 16.49 4.98 -10.26
N LEU A 37 15.54 4.04 -10.36
CA LEU A 37 14.14 4.27 -10.01
C LEU A 37 13.98 4.51 -8.50
N ILE A 38 14.67 3.73 -7.67
CA ILE A 38 14.69 3.92 -6.21
C ILE A 38 15.21 5.32 -5.87
N ASN A 39 16.33 5.74 -6.48
CA ASN A 39 16.93 7.05 -6.24
C ASN A 39 16.05 8.19 -6.73
N ALA A 40 15.32 8.01 -7.83
CA ALA A 40 14.36 8.99 -8.32
C ALA A 40 13.20 9.20 -7.33
N VAL A 41 12.65 8.12 -6.77
CA VAL A 41 11.60 8.20 -5.73
C VAL A 41 12.14 8.84 -4.45
N ILE A 42 13.34 8.46 -4.01
CA ILE A 42 14.00 9.08 -2.84
C ILE A 42 14.17 10.58 -3.06
N SER A 43 14.62 10.99 -4.25
CA SER A 43 14.84 12.39 -4.60
C SER A 43 13.54 13.18 -4.61
N ALA A 44 12.46 12.61 -5.17
CA ALA A 44 11.13 13.20 -5.11
C ALA A 44 10.63 13.36 -3.66
N GLY A 45 10.95 12.40 -2.80
CA GLY A 45 10.58 12.37 -1.39
C GLY A 45 11.44 13.24 -0.47
N LYS A 46 12.54 13.84 -0.93
CA LYS A 46 13.57 14.42 -0.03
C LYS A 46 13.00 15.44 0.95
N ALA A 47 12.07 16.28 0.50
CA ALA A 47 11.47 17.35 1.30
C ALA A 47 10.77 16.84 2.59
N ILE A 48 10.28 15.59 2.63
CA ILE A 48 9.61 15.04 3.83
C ILE A 48 10.55 14.86 5.01
N TYR A 49 11.87 14.86 4.78
CA TYR A 49 12.89 14.73 5.82
C TYR A 49 13.30 16.06 6.42
N ASP A 50 13.09 17.16 5.70
CA ASP A 50 13.35 18.52 6.19
C ASP A 50 12.23 19.01 7.13
N LEU A 51 11.09 18.32 7.13
CA LEU A 51 9.95 18.60 8.00
C LEU A 51 10.14 17.96 9.37
N ALA A 52 10.05 18.79 10.42
CA ALA A 52 10.04 18.34 11.80
C ALA A 52 8.65 17.76 12.13
N PRO A 53 8.54 16.46 12.49
CA PRO A 53 7.25 15.91 12.87
C PRO A 53 6.75 16.55 14.17
N SER A 54 5.48 16.92 14.22
CA SER A 54 4.84 17.28 15.48
C SER A 54 4.56 16.04 16.35
N ASP A 55 4.35 16.25 17.64
CA ASP A 55 4.03 15.16 18.57
C ASP A 55 2.72 14.42 18.26
N GLN A 56 1.91 14.94 17.33
CA GLN A 56 0.59 14.40 16.99
C GLN A 56 0.53 13.67 15.64
N VAL A 57 1.60 13.69 14.83
CA VAL A 57 1.60 13.06 13.50
C VAL A 57 2.16 11.65 13.53
N PHE A 58 1.53 10.76 12.75
CA PHE A 58 1.96 9.37 12.63
C PHE A 58 2.87 9.15 11.41
N SER A 59 2.62 9.91 10.35
CA SER A 59 3.46 9.99 9.17
C SER A 59 3.54 11.42 8.64
N ILE A 60 4.51 11.63 7.77
CA ILE A 60 4.60 12.80 6.90
C ILE A 60 4.53 12.26 5.47
N SER A 61 3.67 12.84 4.63
CA SER A 61 3.55 12.39 3.24
C SER A 61 3.37 13.53 2.27
N ILE A 62 3.91 13.35 1.08
CA ILE A 62 3.72 14.26 -0.05
C ILE A 62 3.16 13.49 -1.25
N GLY A 63 2.58 14.22 -2.20
CA GLY A 63 2.22 13.66 -3.50
C GLY A 63 3.44 13.08 -4.20
N GLY A 64 3.29 11.87 -4.71
CA GLY A 64 4.24 11.22 -5.58
C GLY A 64 4.13 11.73 -7.01
N ASN A 65 5.13 11.38 -7.82
CA ASN A 65 5.18 11.68 -9.25
C ASN A 65 5.15 10.37 -10.07
N ILE A 66 5.33 10.49 -11.38
CA ILE A 66 5.34 9.34 -12.30
C ILE A 66 6.37 8.26 -11.93
N GLU A 67 7.45 8.60 -11.23
CA GLU A 67 8.44 7.63 -10.78
C GLU A 67 7.89 6.77 -9.62
N CYS A 68 6.98 7.31 -8.81
CA CYS A 68 6.28 6.54 -7.79
C CYS A 68 5.32 5.53 -8.42
N ASP A 69 4.61 5.90 -9.49
CA ASP A 69 3.76 4.97 -10.25
C ASP A 69 4.58 3.83 -10.85
N LYS A 70 5.72 4.16 -11.49
CA LYS A 70 6.66 3.16 -12.03
C LYS A 70 7.21 2.26 -10.93
N PHE A 71 7.52 2.81 -9.76
CA PHE A 71 8.04 2.05 -8.63
C PHE A 71 7.01 1.05 -8.08
N LEU A 72 5.77 1.48 -7.90
CA LEU A 72 4.66 0.63 -7.45
C LEU A 72 4.35 -0.47 -8.47
N SER A 73 4.34 -0.14 -9.76
CA SER A 73 4.03 -1.08 -10.85
C SER A 73 5.22 -1.94 -11.29
N HIS A 74 6.42 -1.72 -10.76
CA HIS A 74 7.60 -2.48 -11.17
C HIS A 74 7.44 -3.97 -10.88
N GLY A 75 7.56 -4.77 -11.94
CA GLY A 75 7.52 -6.24 -11.88
C GLY A 75 6.15 -6.82 -11.58
N VAL A 76 5.06 -6.05 -11.75
CA VAL A 76 3.69 -6.53 -11.53
C VAL A 76 2.71 -5.97 -12.56
N ASN A 77 1.61 -6.68 -12.80
CA ASN A 77 0.48 -6.12 -13.55
C ASN A 77 -0.47 -5.37 -12.61
N MET A 78 -0.23 -4.07 -12.41
CA MET A 78 -1.04 -3.22 -11.53
C MET A 78 -2.52 -3.18 -11.95
N VAL A 79 -2.79 -3.23 -13.26
CA VAL A 79 -4.16 -3.22 -13.79
C VAL A 79 -4.92 -4.45 -13.29
N ASP A 80 -4.33 -5.64 -13.36
CA ASP A 80 -4.95 -6.87 -12.89
C ASP A 80 -5.17 -6.86 -11.39
N ILE A 81 -4.16 -6.41 -10.63
CA ILE A 81 -4.24 -6.29 -9.17
C ILE A 81 -5.41 -5.41 -8.75
N VAL A 82 -5.50 -4.20 -9.33
CA VAL A 82 -6.55 -3.25 -8.99
C VAL A 82 -7.91 -3.75 -9.44
N GLN A 83 -8.04 -4.33 -10.64
CA GLN A 83 -9.30 -4.89 -11.10
C GLN A 83 -9.81 -6.02 -10.21
N LYS A 84 -8.92 -6.92 -9.79
CA LYS A 84 -9.24 -8.02 -8.86
C LYS A 84 -9.72 -7.47 -7.52
N GLY A 85 -8.93 -6.61 -6.88
CA GLY A 85 -9.25 -6.08 -5.55
C GLY A 85 -10.55 -5.27 -5.52
N THR A 86 -10.85 -4.56 -6.59
CA THR A 86 -11.97 -3.60 -6.57
C THR A 86 -13.20 -4.04 -7.36
N ARG A 87 -13.12 -5.17 -8.08
CA ARG A 87 -14.23 -5.81 -8.81
C ARG A 87 -14.92 -4.91 -9.84
N VAL A 88 -14.20 -3.95 -10.42
CA VAL A 88 -14.62 -3.24 -11.65
C VAL A 88 -13.42 -2.93 -12.52
N ALA A 89 -13.67 -2.77 -13.82
CA ALA A 89 -12.62 -2.52 -14.81
C ALA A 89 -11.81 -1.26 -14.46
N TYR A 90 -10.50 -1.33 -14.72
CA TYR A 90 -9.53 -0.31 -14.32
C TYR A 90 -9.86 1.09 -14.85
N LYS A 91 -10.37 1.18 -16.09
CA LYS A 91 -10.74 2.46 -16.72
C LYS A 91 -11.86 3.23 -16.00
N TYR A 92 -12.60 2.57 -15.10
CA TYR A 92 -13.65 3.18 -14.29
C TYR A 92 -13.19 3.49 -12.87
N LYS A 93 -11.88 3.53 -12.64
CA LYS A 93 -11.29 3.76 -11.33
C LYS A 93 -10.92 5.19 -11.09
N VAL A 94 -11.14 5.60 -9.85
CA VAL A 94 -10.59 6.80 -9.29
C VAL A 94 -9.30 6.41 -8.58
N GLN A 95 -8.18 6.81 -9.17
CA GLN A 95 -6.85 6.72 -8.56
C GLN A 95 -6.65 7.97 -7.70
N GLN A 96 -6.19 7.79 -6.46
CA GLN A 96 -5.94 8.88 -5.52
C GLN A 96 -4.58 9.55 -5.77
N GLY A 97 -3.69 8.84 -6.47
CA GLY A 97 -2.36 9.29 -6.83
C GLY A 97 -1.35 8.79 -5.81
N PRO A 98 -0.16 8.35 -6.26
CA PRO A 98 0.83 7.78 -5.36
C PRO A 98 1.27 8.83 -4.34
N ARG A 99 1.67 8.38 -3.16
CA ARG A 99 2.27 9.19 -2.09
C ARG A 99 3.56 8.56 -1.61
N ILE A 100 4.52 9.42 -1.31
CA ILE A 100 5.72 9.03 -0.57
C ILE A 100 5.45 9.33 0.90
N VAL A 101 5.55 8.31 1.74
CA VAL A 101 5.15 8.36 3.15
C VAL A 101 6.35 8.03 4.03
N ARG A 102 6.78 8.98 4.85
CA ARG A 102 7.72 8.77 5.95
C ARG A 102 6.95 8.42 7.21
N LEU A 103 7.17 7.22 7.74
CA LEU A 103 6.60 6.77 9.01
C LEU A 103 7.39 7.39 10.16
N VAL A 104 6.70 8.07 11.06
CA VAL A 104 7.29 8.69 12.26
C VAL A 104 7.06 7.81 13.49
N ARG A 105 5.94 7.08 13.50
CA ARG A 105 5.52 6.18 14.58
C ARG A 105 4.53 5.16 14.05
N SER A 106 4.28 4.12 14.84
CA SER A 106 3.29 3.10 14.50
C SER A 106 1.88 3.69 14.44
N GLN A 107 1.10 3.30 13.43
CA GLN A 107 -0.27 3.81 13.22
C GLN A 107 -1.25 2.71 12.88
N LEU A 108 -2.48 2.86 13.37
CA LEU A 108 -3.60 1.99 13.09
C LEU A 108 -4.73 2.78 12.42
N GLY A 109 -5.22 2.25 11.30
CA GLY A 109 -6.38 2.77 10.61
C GLY A 109 -6.75 1.93 9.40
N ARG A 110 -7.90 2.22 8.81
CA ARG A 110 -8.28 1.69 7.50
C ARG A 110 -7.41 2.27 6.41
N VAL A 111 -7.15 1.46 5.39
CA VAL A 111 -6.39 1.89 4.22
C VAL A 111 -7.22 2.71 3.23
N HIS A 112 -8.55 2.64 3.34
CA HIS A 112 -9.49 3.50 2.61
C HIS A 112 -10.79 3.68 3.42
N PRO A 113 -11.52 4.81 3.31
CA PRO A 113 -12.86 4.92 3.90
C PRO A 113 -13.79 3.83 3.34
N LYS A 114 -14.42 3.10 4.26
CA LYS A 114 -15.39 1.97 4.13
C LYS A 114 -15.88 1.64 2.69
N SER A 115 -14.99 1.14 1.83
CA SER A 115 -15.36 0.60 0.52
C SER A 115 -14.82 -0.81 0.36
N ASP A 116 -15.71 -1.76 0.11
CA ASP A 116 -15.42 -3.11 -0.38
C ASP A 116 -14.99 -3.12 -1.86
N ARG A 117 -14.97 -1.94 -2.51
CA ARG A 117 -14.56 -1.74 -3.90
C ARG A 117 -13.41 -0.74 -4.02
N ALA A 118 -12.60 -0.65 -2.96
CA ALA A 118 -11.35 0.08 -2.95
C ALA A 118 -10.19 -0.84 -2.58
N VAL A 119 -9.00 -0.52 -3.07
CA VAL A 119 -7.75 -1.20 -2.75
C VAL A 119 -6.67 -0.17 -2.50
N SER A 120 -5.87 -0.40 -1.48
CA SER A 120 -4.62 0.31 -1.25
C SER A 120 -3.45 -0.60 -1.58
N VAL A 121 -2.45 -0.01 -2.19
CA VAL A 121 -1.23 -0.68 -2.60
C VAL A 121 -0.07 -0.05 -1.86
N PHE A 122 0.76 -0.88 -1.25
CA PHE A 122 1.92 -0.45 -0.47
C PHE A 122 3.18 -1.13 -1.02
N LYS A 123 4.27 -0.37 -1.10
CA LYS A 123 5.61 -0.89 -1.37
C LYS A 123 6.64 -0.16 -0.52
N VAL A 124 7.54 -0.89 0.12
CA VAL A 124 8.56 -0.28 0.99
C VAL A 124 9.67 0.34 0.15
N LEU A 125 10.02 1.59 0.46
CA LEU A 125 11.16 2.28 -0.13
C LEU A 125 12.38 2.13 0.79
N LYS A 126 13.25 1.16 0.50
CA LYS A 126 14.51 1.00 1.22
C LYS A 126 15.63 1.76 0.50
N ARG A 127 16.33 2.62 1.24
CA ARG A 127 17.46 3.41 0.73
C ARG A 127 18.70 2.54 0.53
N THR A 128 18.88 1.55 1.41
CA THR A 128 19.96 0.58 1.31
C THR A 128 19.38 -0.84 1.29
N PRO A 129 19.96 -1.75 0.47
CA PRO A 129 19.61 -3.17 0.56
C PRO A 129 19.78 -3.67 1.99
N GLY A 130 18.78 -4.39 2.50
CA GLY A 130 18.80 -4.91 3.86
C GLY A 130 18.42 -3.91 4.97
N GLN A 131 18.02 -2.68 4.62
CA GLN A 131 17.36 -1.78 5.58
C GLN A 131 16.11 -2.50 6.17
N GLY A 132 15.77 -2.16 7.42
CA GLY A 132 14.71 -2.81 8.20
C GLY A 132 13.40 -3.02 7.44
N LYS A 133 12.64 -4.04 7.83
CA LYS A 133 11.35 -4.36 7.22
C LYS A 133 10.26 -3.47 7.83
N VAL A 134 9.30 -3.05 7.00
CA VAL A 134 8.07 -2.45 7.51
C VAL A 134 7.09 -3.58 7.80
N LYS A 135 6.60 -3.63 9.04
CA LYS A 135 5.67 -4.66 9.48
C LYS A 135 4.25 -4.13 9.42
N PHE A 136 3.37 -4.91 8.83
CA PHE A 136 1.95 -4.65 8.74
C PHE A 136 1.22 -5.73 9.54
N LYS A 137 0.42 -5.33 10.51
CA LYS A 137 -0.58 -6.22 11.11
C LYS A 137 -1.92 -5.93 10.46
N ILE A 138 -2.55 -6.97 9.93
CA ILE A 138 -3.78 -6.87 9.16
C ILE A 138 -4.88 -7.48 10.00
N TYR A 139 -5.94 -6.72 10.28
CA TYR A 139 -7.03 -7.15 11.15
C TYR A 139 -8.19 -7.72 10.32
N PRO A 140 -9.01 -8.62 10.89
CA PRO A 140 -10.17 -9.17 10.21
C PRO A 140 -11.06 -8.10 9.59
N TYR A 141 -11.54 -8.37 8.37
CA TYR A 141 -12.46 -7.49 7.67
C TYR A 141 -13.72 -7.24 8.50
N GLY A 142 -14.19 -5.99 8.53
CA GLY A 142 -15.38 -5.58 9.27
C GLY A 142 -15.08 -4.94 10.62
N LEU A 143 -13.93 -5.23 11.25
CA LEU A 143 -13.52 -4.56 12.48
C LEU A 143 -13.16 -3.10 12.23
N SER A 144 -13.70 -2.19 13.03
CA SER A 144 -13.30 -0.79 13.10
C SER A 144 -12.07 -0.59 13.98
N LYS A 145 -11.40 0.55 13.85
CA LYS A 145 -10.26 0.91 14.70
C LYS A 145 -10.59 0.89 16.20
N SER A 146 -11.80 1.32 16.59
CA SER A 146 -12.23 1.33 17.99
C SER A 146 -12.49 -0.07 18.57
N GLU A 147 -12.80 -1.05 17.71
CA GLU A 147 -12.97 -2.45 18.11
C GLU A 147 -11.64 -3.20 18.24
N ILE A 148 -10.55 -2.63 17.71
CA ILE A 148 -9.21 -3.19 17.81
C ILE A 148 -8.57 -2.73 19.13
N GLN A 149 -8.55 -3.63 20.10
CA GLN A 149 -7.95 -3.46 21.41
C GLN A 149 -6.50 -3.99 21.42
N PRO A 150 -5.66 -3.64 22.42
CA PRO A 150 -4.26 -4.07 22.48
C PRO A 150 -4.03 -5.59 22.42
N ASN A 151 -5.02 -6.40 22.79
CA ASN A 151 -5.00 -7.85 22.76
C ASN A 151 -5.74 -8.45 21.55
N THR A 152 -6.33 -7.62 20.68
CA THR A 152 -6.96 -8.09 19.45
C THR A 152 -5.89 -8.72 18.57
N ARG A 153 -6.06 -10.00 18.23
CA ARG A 153 -5.12 -10.73 17.39
C ARG A 153 -5.31 -10.29 15.93
N PRO A 154 -4.24 -9.90 15.21
CA PRO A 154 -4.36 -9.66 13.78
C PRO A 154 -4.63 -10.96 13.03
N ALA A 155 -5.37 -10.88 11.92
CA ALA A 155 -5.57 -12.00 11.01
C ALA A 155 -4.25 -12.41 10.36
N ALA A 156 -3.37 -11.45 10.09
CA ALA A 156 -2.05 -11.69 9.54
C ALA A 156 -1.02 -10.67 10.04
N THR A 157 0.25 -11.06 10.02
CA THR A 157 1.38 -10.15 10.18
C THR A 157 2.31 -10.34 8.99
N VAL A 158 2.55 -9.26 8.25
CA VAL A 158 3.33 -9.23 7.02
C VAL A 158 4.54 -8.33 7.23
N ASP A 159 5.72 -8.89 7.08
CA ASP A 159 6.95 -8.11 6.97
C ASP A 159 7.26 -7.92 5.48
N LEU A 160 7.07 -6.71 4.97
CA LEU A 160 7.11 -6.47 3.52
C LEU A 160 8.55 -6.27 3.02
N GLU A 161 8.95 -7.05 2.00
CA GLU A 161 10.25 -6.95 1.35
C GLU A 161 10.27 -5.99 0.15
N GLU A 162 11.46 -5.63 -0.36
CA GLU A 162 11.62 -4.67 -1.49
C GLU A 162 11.04 -5.16 -2.82
N HIS A 163 11.01 -6.49 -3.00
CA HIS A 163 10.45 -7.14 -4.18
C HIS A 163 8.99 -7.53 -3.96
N GLN A 164 8.36 -7.05 -2.90
CA GLN A 164 6.98 -7.39 -2.56
C GLN A 164 6.12 -6.15 -2.53
N LEU A 165 4.84 -6.38 -2.80
CA LEU A 165 3.80 -5.37 -2.80
C LEU A 165 2.63 -5.89 -1.97
N LEU A 166 2.17 -5.07 -1.03
CA LEU A 166 1.01 -5.41 -0.20
C LEU A 166 -0.22 -4.72 -0.78
N CYS A 167 -1.23 -5.50 -1.14
CA CYS A 167 -2.56 -5.04 -1.51
C CYS A 167 -3.52 -5.24 -0.36
N VAL A 168 -4.33 -4.23 -0.04
CA VAL A 168 -5.29 -4.31 1.05
C VAL A 168 -6.62 -3.73 0.61
N LEU A 169 -7.72 -4.44 0.84
CA LEU A 169 -9.07 -3.91 0.60
C LEU A 169 -9.34 -2.73 1.50
N GLY A 170 -10.01 -1.72 0.94
CA GLY A 170 -10.23 -0.43 1.58
C GLY A 170 -10.75 -0.50 3.01
N GLY A 171 -11.79 -1.30 3.22
CA GLY A 171 -12.44 -1.47 4.52
C GLY A 171 -11.62 -2.22 5.59
N VAL A 172 -10.43 -2.76 5.26
CA VAL A 172 -9.58 -3.48 6.22
C VAL A 172 -8.76 -2.50 7.05
N CYS A 173 -8.75 -2.70 8.37
CA CYS A 173 -7.85 -2.00 9.28
C CYS A 173 -6.46 -2.64 9.25
N VAL A 174 -5.45 -1.78 9.19
CA VAL A 174 -4.04 -2.15 9.19
C VAL A 174 -3.31 -1.34 10.25
N GLU A 175 -2.49 -2.02 11.05
CA GLU A 175 -1.48 -1.37 11.88
C GLU A 175 -0.13 -1.46 11.17
N ILE A 176 0.43 -0.30 10.82
CA ILE A 176 1.78 -0.18 10.31
C ILE A 176 2.69 0.01 11.51
N VAL A 177 3.51 -0.99 11.80
CA VAL A 177 4.47 -0.96 12.90
C VAL A 177 5.77 -0.35 12.38
N SER A 178 6.15 0.78 12.96
CA SER A 178 7.33 1.56 12.61
C SER A 178 8.28 1.64 13.80
N SER A 179 9.57 1.43 13.53
CA SER A 179 10.69 1.68 14.45
C SER A 179 11.25 3.10 14.32
N GLY A 180 10.82 3.84 13.29
CA GLY A 180 11.15 5.24 13.07
C GLY A 180 11.82 5.46 11.71
N ASP A 181 11.36 6.46 10.98
CA ASP A 181 11.91 6.94 9.70
C ASP A 181 11.90 5.96 8.53
N GLU A 182 11.13 4.87 8.61
CA GLU A 182 10.87 4.04 7.44
C GLU A 182 10.08 4.82 6.39
N THR A 183 10.25 4.45 5.12
CA THR A 183 9.53 5.09 4.02
C THR A 183 8.86 4.06 3.15
N LEU A 184 7.64 4.37 2.74
CA LEU A 184 6.87 3.56 1.82
C LEU A 184 6.28 4.45 0.73
N VAL A 185 5.94 3.81 -0.38
CA VAL A 185 5.09 4.40 -1.40
C VAL A 185 3.72 3.73 -1.28
N TRP A 186 2.68 4.55 -1.27
CA TRP A 186 1.29 4.12 -1.21
C TRP A 186 0.51 4.68 -2.38
N ASP A 187 -0.46 3.94 -2.89
CA ASP A 187 -1.51 4.48 -3.77
C ASP A 187 -2.85 3.82 -3.47
N GLY A 188 -3.93 4.57 -3.70
CA GLY A 188 -5.29 4.15 -3.44
C GLY A 188 -6.13 4.17 -4.71
N PHE A 189 -6.90 3.11 -4.92
CA PHE A 189 -7.80 2.96 -6.05
C PHE A 189 -9.20 2.64 -5.55
N SER A 190 -10.21 3.27 -6.13
CA SER A 190 -11.61 3.07 -5.73
C SER A 190 -12.55 3.04 -6.94
N ALA A 191 -13.66 2.31 -6.79
CA ALA A 191 -14.74 2.27 -7.78
C ALA A 191 -15.58 3.55 -7.79
N LEU A 192 -15.57 4.32 -6.70
CA LEU A 192 -16.36 5.53 -6.52
C LEU A 192 -15.41 6.65 -6.10
N PRO A 193 -15.66 7.91 -6.50
CA PRO A 193 -14.94 9.04 -5.93
C PRO A 193 -14.99 9.00 -4.41
N MET A 194 -13.92 9.49 -3.76
CA MET A 194 -13.92 9.73 -2.32
C MET A 194 -15.08 10.68 -1.98
N GLY A 195 -16.13 10.16 -1.33
CA GLY A 195 -17.26 10.96 -0.85
C GLY A 195 -16.97 11.66 0.47
N GLU A 196 -17.92 12.45 0.96
CA GLU A 196 -17.84 13.19 2.24
C GLU A 196 -17.79 12.28 3.49
N ASP A 197 -18.01 10.98 3.33
CA ASP A 197 -17.99 9.97 4.42
C ASP A 197 -16.56 9.56 4.86
N VAL A 198 -15.57 10.43 4.66
CA VAL A 198 -14.24 10.27 5.26
C VAL A 198 -14.34 10.61 6.74
N LEU A 199 -14.68 9.64 7.58
CA LEU A 199 -14.42 9.76 9.01
C LEU A 199 -12.91 9.73 9.21
N LEU A 200 -12.30 10.91 9.23
CA LEU A 200 -10.85 11.16 9.31
C LEU A 200 -10.14 10.41 10.45
N ASP A 201 -10.88 9.96 11.47
CA ASP A 201 -10.33 9.32 12.66
C ASP A 201 -10.15 7.79 12.52
N ASP A 202 -10.80 7.16 11.53
CA ASP A 202 -10.78 5.71 11.31
C ASP A 202 -9.80 5.26 10.22
N THR A 203 -9.19 6.19 9.46
CA THR A 203 -8.25 5.89 8.37
C THR A 203 -6.79 6.17 8.75
N LEU A 204 -5.86 5.65 7.95
CA LEU A 204 -4.45 6.05 8.01
C LEU A 204 -4.31 7.54 7.61
N ASP A 205 -3.34 8.24 8.17
CA ASP A 205 -3.28 9.71 8.07
C ASP A 205 -2.94 10.23 6.67
N PHE A 206 -2.25 9.42 5.85
CA PHE A 206 -1.87 9.74 4.48
C PHE A 206 -2.95 9.38 3.44
N THR A 207 -4.03 8.68 3.80
CA THR A 207 -5.05 8.22 2.84
C THR A 207 -6.15 9.24 2.56
N THR A 208 -6.15 10.39 3.27
CA THR A 208 -7.24 11.38 3.21
C THR A 208 -6.82 12.68 2.54
N PRO A 209 -7.55 13.16 1.51
CA PRO A 209 -7.25 14.37 0.74
C PRO A 209 -6.90 15.63 1.54
N ASP A 210 -7.66 15.91 2.60
CA ASP A 210 -7.51 17.16 3.37
C ASP A 210 -6.20 17.24 4.16
N ARG A 211 -5.50 16.10 4.33
CA ARG A 211 -4.20 16.03 4.99
C ARG A 211 -3.04 16.06 4.00
N TRP A 212 -3.32 16.17 2.70
CA TRP A 212 -2.30 16.16 1.65
C TRP A 212 -1.44 17.43 1.61
N ASN A 213 -1.93 18.51 2.22
CA ASN A 213 -1.30 19.84 2.22
C ASN A 213 -0.72 20.26 3.58
N ARG A 214 -0.62 19.35 4.56
CA ARG A 214 0.12 19.64 5.80
C ARG A 214 1.61 19.51 5.53
N VAL A 215 2.17 20.53 4.88
CA VAL A 215 3.60 20.83 4.82
C VAL A 215 3.97 21.59 6.09
#